data_AF-A0AB38FNT8-F1
#
_entry.id   AF-A0AB38FNT8-F1
#
_cell.length_a   1.000
_cell.length_b   1.000
_cell.length_c   1.000
_cell.angle_alpha   90.00
_cell.angle_beta   90.00
_cell.angle_gamma   90.00
#
_symmetry.space_group_name_H-M   'P 1'
#
loop_
_entity.id
_entity.type
_entity.pdbx_description
1 polymer ?
#
loop_
_entity_poly.entity_id
_entity_poly.type
_entity_poly.pdbx_seq_one_letter_code
_entity_poly.pdbx_strand_id
1 'polypeptide(L)'
;MINHRIGPFAALAACALTLTLTGCSESNSASSVAATSPAAAATTSSALESESAPIPTDASPKSSAASESAKLTVTDVRVGEHEGFDRVVYELGGKGTPGWRVAYVDEAVQDGSGKTIPVSGNGILQVQIDGSAYPFDSDVEGYSGPNPVPGVPGGTVTEVNGALVFEGVTQSFIGVTQPDRPFTVSALSDPTRVVVDVAK
;
A
#
# COMPACT_ATOMS: atom_id res chain seq x y z
N MET A 1 -29.69 49.77 14.14
CA MET A 1 -29.18 51.15 14.24
C MET A 1 -27.65 51.12 14.12
N ILE A 2 -27.14 51.78 13.08
CA ILE A 2 -25.93 52.62 13.07
C ILE A 2 -24.55 51.91 13.18
N ASN A 3 -23.88 51.88 12.02
CA ASN A 3 -22.42 51.85 11.77
C ASN A 3 -21.63 52.89 12.60
N HIS A 4 -20.32 52.66 12.80
CA HIS A 4 -19.19 53.57 12.45
C HIS A 4 -17.87 52.86 12.80
N ARG A 5 -16.98 52.51 11.85
CA ARG A 5 -16.07 53.31 11.01
C ARG A 5 -14.84 53.90 11.74
N ILE A 6 -13.67 53.37 11.34
CA ILE A 6 -12.47 54.06 10.83
C ILE A 6 -11.78 55.10 11.72
N GLY A 7 -10.48 54.90 11.99
CA GLY A 7 -9.51 55.97 11.74
C GLY A 7 -8.15 55.93 12.46
N PRO A 8 -7.14 56.64 11.92
CA PRO A 8 -5.71 56.26 11.86
C PRO A 8 -4.74 57.27 12.52
N PHE A 9 -3.46 56.94 12.73
CA PHE A 9 -2.31 57.89 12.85
C PHE A 9 -1.00 57.07 12.68
N ALA A 10 -0.18 57.19 11.61
CA ALA A 10 0.80 58.25 11.27
C ALA A 10 1.82 58.54 12.40
N ALA A 11 3.13 58.74 12.25
CA ALA A 11 4.14 58.60 11.19
C ALA A 11 5.53 58.91 11.83
N LEU A 12 6.61 58.53 11.14
CA LEU A 12 7.93 59.21 11.06
C LEU A 12 8.89 59.32 12.28
N ALA A 13 10.14 58.85 12.12
CA ALA A 13 11.37 59.67 12.26
C ALA A 13 12.66 58.82 12.12
N ALA A 14 13.70 59.43 11.57
CA ALA A 14 14.95 58.83 11.06
C ALA A 14 16.20 59.23 11.87
N CYS A 15 17.38 58.76 11.40
CA CYS A 15 18.77 59.24 11.69
C CYS A 15 19.38 58.84 13.05
N ALA A 16 20.68 58.56 13.23
CA ALA A 16 21.89 58.58 12.38
C ALA A 16 23.05 57.81 13.08
N LEU A 17 24.17 57.65 12.35
CA LEU A 17 25.43 56.97 12.63
C LEU A 17 26.31 57.58 13.75
N THR A 18 27.26 56.78 14.30
CA THR A 18 28.75 57.02 14.42
C THR A 18 29.41 55.87 15.23
N LEU A 19 30.24 54.97 14.64
CA LEU A 19 31.72 54.90 14.49
C LEU A 19 32.61 54.97 15.76
N THR A 20 33.47 53.96 15.98
CA THR A 20 34.95 54.07 16.20
C THR A 20 35.68 52.70 16.14
N LEU A 21 37.00 52.76 15.87
CA LEU A 21 37.95 51.76 15.34
C LEU A 21 38.82 51.01 16.40
N THR A 22 39.57 49.99 15.94
CA THR A 22 40.89 49.44 16.41
C THR A 22 40.82 47.96 16.87
N GLY A 23 41.65 46.97 16.51
CA GLY A 23 42.88 46.86 15.70
C GLY A 23 43.43 45.39 15.72
N CYS A 24 44.22 45.06 14.69
CA CYS A 24 45.00 43.87 14.26
C CYS A 24 45.32 42.65 15.19
N SER A 25 45.30 41.42 14.63
CA SER A 25 46.53 40.74 14.14
C SER A 25 46.27 39.35 13.52
N GLU A 26 47.06 39.03 12.49
CA GLU A 26 47.06 37.83 11.62
C GLU A 26 47.51 36.52 12.30
N SER A 27 46.99 35.38 11.83
CA SER A 27 47.85 34.31 11.27
C SER A 27 47.07 33.28 10.45
N ASN A 28 47.71 32.97 9.33
CA ASN A 28 47.35 32.18 8.16
C ASN A 28 47.17 30.68 8.43
N SER A 29 46.14 30.04 7.85
CA SER A 29 46.19 28.62 7.43
C SER A 29 45.13 28.30 6.37
N ALA A 30 45.63 28.24 5.13
CA ALA A 30 45.36 27.26 4.07
C ALA A 30 43.93 26.73 3.82
N SER A 31 43.45 27.04 2.61
CA SER A 31 42.74 26.19 1.65
C SER A 31 42.22 24.82 2.10
N SER A 32 40.93 24.59 1.85
CA SER A 32 40.46 23.42 1.08
C SER A 32 38.99 23.59 0.73
N VAL A 33 38.72 23.85 -0.56
CA VAL A 33 37.39 23.77 -1.15
C VAL A 33 37.05 22.28 -1.30
N ALA A 34 36.21 21.74 -0.44
CA ALA A 34 35.68 20.39 -0.61
C ALA A 34 34.32 20.49 -1.30
N ALA A 35 34.34 20.33 -2.63
CA ALA A 35 33.17 20.02 -3.41
C ALA A 35 32.73 18.59 -3.09
N THR A 36 31.60 18.42 -2.41
CA THR A 36 31.03 17.09 -2.16
C THR A 36 30.14 16.70 -3.33
N SER A 37 30.62 15.66 -4.03
CA SER A 37 30.02 14.95 -5.16
C SER A 37 28.57 14.47 -4.88
N PRO A 38 27.71 14.35 -5.90
CA PRO A 38 26.38 13.75 -5.75
C PRO A 38 26.52 12.27 -5.38
N ALA A 39 25.77 11.86 -4.35
CA ALA A 39 25.63 10.47 -3.96
C ALA A 39 24.88 9.72 -5.08
N ALA A 40 25.57 8.74 -5.66
CA ALA A 40 25.01 7.81 -6.62
C ALA A 40 23.89 7.00 -5.97
N ALA A 41 22.74 6.95 -6.63
CA ALA A 41 21.61 6.10 -6.28
C ALA A 41 22.04 4.63 -6.31
N ALA A 42 21.94 3.94 -5.18
CA ALA A 42 22.00 2.49 -5.14
C ALA A 42 20.63 1.95 -5.56
N THR A 43 20.48 1.65 -6.84
CA THR A 43 19.33 0.89 -7.36
C THR A 43 19.49 -0.55 -6.88
N THR A 44 18.88 -0.90 -5.75
CA THR A 44 18.66 -2.31 -5.39
C THR A 44 17.62 -2.87 -6.36
N SER A 45 18.10 -3.42 -7.47
CA SER A 45 17.30 -4.21 -8.39
C SER A 45 16.91 -5.49 -7.67
N SER A 46 15.72 -5.51 -7.07
CA SER A 46 15.09 -6.75 -6.60
C SER A 46 14.98 -7.67 -7.81
N ALA A 47 15.66 -8.82 -7.75
CA ALA A 47 15.59 -9.82 -8.81
C ALA A 47 14.14 -10.31 -8.90
N LEU A 48 13.51 -10.06 -10.04
CA LEU A 48 12.21 -10.64 -10.37
C LEU A 48 12.40 -12.16 -10.44
N GLU A 49 12.00 -12.85 -9.39
CA GLU A 49 11.77 -14.29 -9.45
C GLU A 49 10.60 -14.52 -10.41
N SER A 50 10.92 -14.70 -11.70
CA SER A 50 9.98 -15.23 -12.68
C SER A 50 9.81 -16.72 -12.42
N GLU A 51 9.10 -17.04 -11.35
CA GLU A 51 8.57 -18.38 -11.13
C GLU A 51 7.38 -18.56 -12.07
N SER A 52 7.52 -19.44 -13.06
CA SER A 52 6.48 -19.74 -14.05
C SER A 52 5.36 -20.53 -13.37
N ALA A 53 4.38 -19.84 -12.78
CA ALA A 53 3.16 -20.45 -12.26
C ALA A 53 2.25 -20.90 -13.42
N PRO A 54 1.50 -22.01 -13.26
CA PRO A 54 0.53 -22.44 -14.27
C PRO A 54 -0.62 -21.43 -14.40
N ILE A 55 -1.08 -21.21 -15.64
CA ILE A 55 -2.24 -20.34 -15.90
C ILE A 55 -3.49 -20.98 -15.28
N PRO A 56 -4.29 -20.21 -14.50
CA PRO A 56 -5.56 -20.70 -13.96
C PRO A 56 -6.53 -21.18 -15.05
N THR A 57 -7.27 -22.26 -14.78
CA THR A 57 -8.17 -22.88 -15.78
C THR A 57 -9.64 -22.93 -15.37
N ASP A 58 -9.97 -22.64 -14.12
CA ASP A 58 -11.34 -22.62 -13.62
C ASP A 58 -11.59 -21.44 -12.66
N ALA A 59 -12.85 -21.04 -12.53
CA ALA A 59 -13.31 -19.94 -11.69
C ALA A 59 -14.04 -20.42 -10.41
N SER A 60 -13.86 -21.69 -10.03
CA SER A 60 -14.54 -22.23 -8.84
C SER A 60 -13.96 -21.64 -7.54
N PRO A 61 -14.77 -21.52 -6.47
CA PRO A 61 -14.29 -21.03 -5.18
C PRO A 61 -13.07 -21.80 -4.67
N LYS A 62 -12.11 -21.07 -4.09
CA LYS A 62 -10.87 -21.63 -3.52
C LYS A 62 -10.86 -21.41 -2.01
N SER A 63 -10.48 -22.44 -1.25
CA SER A 63 -10.33 -22.32 0.19
C SER A 63 -9.15 -23.11 0.75
N SER A 64 -8.63 -22.64 1.88
CA SER A 64 -7.64 -23.32 2.70
C SER A 64 -7.80 -22.89 4.16
N ALA A 65 -7.54 -23.79 5.11
CA ALA A 65 -7.65 -23.49 6.53
C ALA A 65 -6.40 -22.76 7.05
N ALA A 66 -6.61 -21.80 7.97
CA ALA A 66 -5.52 -21.19 8.72
C ALA A 66 -4.99 -22.16 9.80
N SER A 67 -3.74 -21.96 10.23
CA SER A 67 -3.24 -22.64 11.43
C SER A 67 -3.95 -22.12 12.68
N GLU A 68 -4.15 -22.96 13.71
CA GLU A 68 -4.82 -22.57 14.96
C GLU A 68 -4.18 -21.37 15.67
N SER A 69 -2.86 -21.22 15.55
CA SER A 69 -2.10 -20.13 16.16
C SER A 69 -1.93 -18.90 15.26
N ALA A 70 -2.65 -18.83 14.13
CA ALA A 70 -2.51 -17.73 13.18
C ALA A 70 -2.87 -16.37 13.81
N LYS A 71 -1.96 -15.42 13.62
CA LYS A 71 -2.07 -14.00 13.97
C LYS A 71 -1.30 -13.22 12.91
N LEU A 72 -1.94 -13.02 11.75
CA LEU A 72 -1.31 -12.42 10.59
C LEU A 72 -1.94 -11.06 10.27
N THR A 73 -1.12 -10.08 9.92
CA THR A 73 -1.56 -8.76 9.49
C THR A 73 -1.08 -8.53 8.07
N VAL A 74 -1.99 -8.11 7.18
CA VAL A 74 -1.60 -7.69 5.82
C VAL A 74 -0.75 -6.42 5.95
N THR A 75 0.46 -6.50 5.41
CA THR A 75 1.48 -5.43 5.44
C THR A 75 1.58 -4.75 4.09
N ASP A 76 1.32 -5.47 3.00
CA ASP A 76 1.37 -4.95 1.64
C ASP A 76 0.35 -5.64 0.73
N VAL A 77 -0.09 -4.91 -0.31
CA VAL A 77 -0.96 -5.42 -1.38
C VAL A 77 -0.40 -4.92 -2.71
N ARG A 78 -0.07 -5.86 -3.61
CA ARG A 78 0.53 -5.55 -4.92
C ARG A 78 -0.24 -6.23 -6.04
N VAL A 79 -0.31 -5.57 -7.20
CA VAL A 79 -0.79 -6.18 -8.45
C VAL A 79 0.36 -6.17 -9.45
N GLY A 80 0.60 -7.31 -10.11
CA GLY A 80 1.64 -7.47 -11.13
C GLY A 80 1.12 -8.25 -12.34
N GLU A 81 1.64 -7.93 -13.52
CA GLU A 81 1.33 -8.65 -14.75
C GLU A 81 2.30 -9.83 -14.95
N HIS A 82 1.76 -10.97 -15.37
CA HIS A 82 2.50 -12.15 -15.77
C HIS A 82 2.04 -12.66 -17.15
N GLU A 83 2.74 -13.65 -17.69
CA GLU A 83 2.33 -14.31 -18.93
C GLU A 83 1.05 -15.13 -18.68
N GLY A 84 -0.06 -14.70 -19.28
CA GLY A 84 -1.36 -15.38 -19.20
C GLY A 84 -2.24 -15.04 -17.99
N PHE A 85 -1.74 -14.28 -17.00
CA PHE A 85 -2.50 -13.89 -15.81
C PHE A 85 -1.98 -12.59 -15.19
N ASP A 86 -2.81 -11.96 -14.36
CA ASP A 86 -2.39 -10.94 -13.40
C ASP A 86 -2.32 -11.57 -12.00
N ARG A 87 -1.39 -11.11 -11.19
CA ARG A 87 -1.16 -11.61 -9.83
C ARG A 87 -1.45 -10.52 -8.81
N VAL A 88 -2.33 -10.82 -7.87
CA VAL A 88 -2.53 -10.02 -6.65
C VAL A 88 -1.81 -10.72 -5.50
N VAL A 89 -0.91 -10.00 -4.81
CA VAL A 89 -0.18 -10.51 -3.66
C VAL A 89 -0.57 -9.72 -2.43
N TYR A 90 -1.03 -10.42 -1.40
CA TYR A 90 -1.15 -9.92 -0.04
C TYR A 90 0.07 -10.41 0.75
N GLU A 91 0.96 -9.51 1.14
CA GLU A 91 2.09 -9.84 2.03
C GLU A 91 1.64 -9.75 3.48
N LEU A 92 1.98 -10.75 4.29
CA LEU A 92 1.54 -10.87 5.67
C LEU A 92 2.74 -10.96 6.61
N GLY A 93 2.70 -10.17 7.68
CA GLY A 93 3.57 -10.36 8.83
C GLY A 93 2.82 -11.03 9.98
N GLY A 94 3.56 -11.57 10.93
CA GLY A 94 3.01 -12.18 12.15
C GLY A 94 3.38 -13.65 12.27
N LYS A 95 2.50 -14.45 12.87
CA LYS A 95 2.78 -15.87 13.19
C LYS A 95 1.70 -16.79 12.62
N GLY A 96 2.10 -18.03 12.32
CA GLY A 96 1.22 -19.07 11.77
C GLY A 96 1.10 -19.01 10.24
N THR A 97 0.21 -19.82 9.69
CA THR A 97 -0.07 -19.88 8.24
C THR A 97 -1.47 -19.34 7.95
N PRO A 98 -1.63 -18.54 6.89
CA PRO A 98 -2.93 -17.97 6.54
C PRO A 98 -3.87 -19.06 6.00
N GLY A 99 -5.17 -18.88 6.27
CA GLY A 99 -6.24 -19.52 5.54
C GLY A 99 -6.85 -18.56 4.54
N TRP A 100 -7.68 -19.06 3.63
CA TRP A 100 -8.42 -18.20 2.72
C TRP A 100 -9.76 -18.80 2.30
N ARG A 101 -10.65 -17.92 1.89
CA ARG A 101 -11.86 -18.20 1.10
C ARG A 101 -11.95 -17.14 0.01
N VAL A 102 -11.93 -17.58 -1.24
CA VAL A 102 -11.99 -16.69 -2.41
C VAL A 102 -13.06 -17.18 -3.38
N ALA A 103 -13.99 -16.30 -3.73
CA ALA A 103 -15.10 -16.60 -4.63
C ALA A 103 -15.60 -15.33 -5.31
N TYR A 104 -16.24 -15.49 -6.46
CA TYR A 104 -17.01 -14.40 -7.08
C TYR A 104 -18.24 -14.06 -6.25
N VAL A 105 -18.58 -12.77 -6.20
CA VAL A 105 -19.78 -12.23 -5.55
C VAL A 105 -20.47 -11.23 -6.45
N ASP A 106 -21.78 -11.07 -6.27
CA ASP A 106 -22.58 -10.12 -7.04
C ASP A 106 -22.33 -8.67 -6.59
N GLU A 107 -22.09 -8.47 -5.29
CA GLU A 107 -21.83 -7.16 -4.70
C GLU A 107 -20.71 -7.24 -3.65
N ALA A 108 -19.84 -6.22 -3.61
CA ALA A 108 -18.84 -6.08 -2.57
C ALA A 108 -19.47 -5.47 -1.31
N VAL A 109 -19.90 -6.29 -0.36
CA VAL A 109 -20.50 -5.84 0.90
C VAL A 109 -19.50 -5.93 2.04
N GLN A 110 -19.18 -4.79 2.65
CA GLN A 110 -18.21 -4.71 3.73
C GLN A 110 -18.71 -5.38 5.02
N ASP A 111 -17.91 -6.29 5.56
CA ASP A 111 -18.19 -6.96 6.83
C ASP A 111 -18.27 -5.95 7.99
N GLY A 112 -19.09 -6.29 8.98
CA GLY A 112 -19.39 -5.46 10.15
C GLY A 112 -20.32 -4.27 9.86
N SER A 113 -20.10 -3.53 8.77
CA SER A 113 -20.92 -2.34 8.44
C SER A 113 -22.11 -2.63 7.52
N GLY A 114 -22.01 -3.65 6.66
CA GLY A 114 -23.01 -3.97 5.64
C GLY A 114 -23.07 -2.99 4.46
N LYS A 115 -22.10 -2.07 4.33
CA LYS A 115 -22.07 -1.09 3.23
C LYS A 115 -21.58 -1.74 1.94
N THR A 116 -22.28 -1.47 0.84
CA THR A 116 -21.79 -1.81 -0.50
C THR A 116 -20.64 -0.89 -0.89
N ILE A 117 -19.55 -1.48 -1.37
CA ILE A 117 -18.36 -0.81 -1.88
C ILE A 117 -18.42 -0.84 -3.42
N PRO A 118 -18.32 0.29 -4.11
CA PRO A 118 -18.15 0.28 -5.56
C PRO A 118 -16.75 -0.28 -5.89
N VAL A 119 -16.72 -1.33 -6.72
CA VAL A 119 -15.49 -1.95 -7.21
C VAL A 119 -15.45 -1.83 -8.73
N SER A 120 -14.34 -1.36 -9.28
CA SER A 120 -14.14 -1.26 -10.73
C SER A 120 -14.15 -2.64 -11.40
N GLY A 121 -14.59 -2.70 -12.66
CA GLY A 121 -14.64 -3.95 -13.44
C GLY A 121 -16.05 -4.50 -13.63
N ASN A 122 -16.14 -5.71 -14.20
CA ASN A 122 -17.39 -6.42 -14.52
C ASN A 122 -17.57 -7.72 -13.72
N GLY A 123 -16.60 -8.06 -12.87
CA GLY A 123 -16.69 -9.16 -11.91
C GLY A 123 -15.93 -8.81 -10.63
N ILE A 124 -16.37 -9.37 -9.51
CA ILE A 124 -15.80 -9.08 -8.18
C ILE A 124 -15.41 -10.40 -7.52
N LEU A 125 -14.12 -10.58 -7.26
CA LEU A 125 -13.63 -11.65 -6.38
C LEU A 125 -13.55 -11.11 -4.96
N GLN A 126 -14.31 -11.68 -4.04
CA GLN A 126 -14.12 -11.43 -2.61
C GLN A 126 -13.00 -12.34 -2.10
N VAL A 127 -12.00 -11.73 -1.47
CA VAL A 127 -10.90 -12.41 -0.78
C VAL A 127 -11.12 -12.26 0.71
N GLN A 128 -11.25 -13.39 1.40
CA GLN A 128 -11.25 -13.46 2.86
C GLN A 128 -10.01 -14.23 3.30
N ILE A 129 -9.10 -13.58 4.04
CA ILE A 129 -7.90 -14.21 4.59
C ILE A 129 -8.16 -14.52 6.07
N ASP A 130 -8.35 -15.80 6.36
CA ASP A 130 -8.61 -16.29 7.71
C ASP A 130 -7.28 -16.39 8.51
N GLY A 131 -7.37 -16.28 9.85
CA GLY A 131 -6.18 -16.22 10.71
C GLY A 131 -5.55 -14.83 10.78
N SER A 132 -6.31 -13.81 10.37
CA SER A 132 -5.90 -12.42 10.43
C SER A 132 -5.98 -11.87 11.85
N ALA A 133 -5.22 -10.81 12.12
CA ALA A 133 -5.16 -10.12 13.40
C ALA A 133 -5.04 -8.61 13.18
N TYR A 134 -5.54 -7.84 14.13
CA TYR A 134 -5.27 -6.41 14.16
C TYR A 134 -3.77 -6.16 14.40
N PRO A 135 -3.22 -5.03 13.92
CA PRO A 135 -1.83 -4.67 14.16
C PRO A 135 -1.38 -4.75 15.63
N PHE A 136 -2.26 -4.37 16.57
CA PHE A 136 -1.97 -4.43 18.00
C PHE A 136 -2.01 -5.84 18.60
N ASP A 137 -2.59 -6.82 17.90
CA ASP A 137 -2.62 -8.23 18.32
C ASP A 137 -1.47 -9.04 17.70
N SER A 138 -0.97 -8.62 16.55
CA SER A 138 0.12 -9.28 15.82
C SER A 138 1.50 -8.67 16.07
N ASP A 139 1.57 -7.46 16.64
CA ASP A 139 2.76 -6.62 16.74
C ASP A 139 3.39 -6.27 15.37
N VAL A 140 2.56 -6.23 14.31
CA VAL A 140 2.97 -5.95 12.94
C VAL A 140 2.22 -4.73 12.41
N GLU A 141 2.94 -3.80 11.79
CA GLU A 141 2.30 -2.63 11.14
C GLU A 141 1.37 -3.08 10.01
N GLY A 142 0.15 -2.54 10.01
CA GLY A 142 -0.83 -2.83 8.98
C GLY A 142 -0.56 -2.09 7.67
N TYR A 143 -1.11 -2.64 6.58
CA TYR A 143 -1.10 -2.01 5.27
C TYR A 143 -1.54 -0.54 5.32
N SER A 144 -0.70 0.33 4.77
CA SER A 144 -0.90 1.78 4.73
C SER A 144 -0.80 2.36 3.32
N GLY A 145 -0.80 1.50 2.30
CA GLY A 145 -0.72 1.89 0.90
C GLY A 145 -2.05 2.41 0.32
N PRO A 146 -2.11 2.63 -1.01
CA PRO A 146 -3.31 3.11 -1.68
C PRO A 146 -4.49 2.16 -1.49
N ASN A 147 -5.68 2.72 -1.32
CA ASN A 147 -6.94 1.98 -1.35
C ASN A 147 -7.97 2.76 -2.20
N PRO A 148 -8.39 2.24 -3.36
CA PRO A 148 -8.01 0.94 -3.92
C PRO A 148 -6.56 0.91 -4.45
N VAL A 149 -5.95 -0.27 -4.46
CA VAL A 149 -4.70 -0.54 -5.19
C VAL A 149 -5.04 -0.62 -6.68
N PRO A 150 -4.39 0.18 -7.55
CA PRO A 150 -4.68 0.13 -8.99
C PRO A 150 -4.20 -1.19 -9.60
N GLY A 151 -4.96 -1.70 -10.56
CA GLY A 151 -4.50 -2.77 -11.45
C GLY A 151 -3.42 -2.30 -12.44
N VAL A 152 -2.94 -3.22 -13.27
CA VAL A 152 -1.96 -2.92 -14.32
C VAL A 152 -2.69 -2.45 -15.59
N PRO A 153 -2.25 -1.38 -16.28
CA PRO A 153 -2.86 -0.95 -17.53
C PRO A 153 -2.90 -2.07 -18.58
N GLY A 154 -4.10 -2.42 -19.05
CA GLY A 154 -4.30 -3.52 -20.01
C GLY A 154 -4.37 -4.92 -19.37
N GLY A 155 -4.24 -5.01 -18.04
CA GLY A 155 -4.41 -6.24 -17.28
C GLY A 155 -5.87 -6.66 -17.11
N THR A 156 -6.07 -7.87 -16.55
CA THR A 156 -7.38 -8.41 -16.19
C THR A 156 -7.86 -7.91 -14.83
N VAL A 157 -6.96 -7.57 -13.90
CA VAL A 157 -7.29 -6.95 -12.61
C VAL A 157 -7.38 -5.45 -12.81
N THR A 158 -8.51 -4.87 -12.42
CA THR A 158 -8.78 -3.43 -12.54
C THR A 158 -8.39 -2.67 -11.28
N GLU A 159 -8.67 -3.23 -10.11
CA GLU A 159 -8.30 -2.69 -8.81
C GLU A 159 -8.42 -3.74 -7.69
N VAL A 160 -7.84 -3.44 -6.53
CA VAL A 160 -8.04 -4.19 -5.28
C VAL A 160 -8.49 -3.23 -4.19
N ASN A 161 -9.70 -3.40 -3.67
CA ASN A 161 -10.28 -2.59 -2.60
C ASN A 161 -10.22 -3.34 -1.27
N GLY A 162 -9.56 -2.77 -0.27
CA GLY A 162 -9.24 -3.46 0.99
C GLY A 162 -7.89 -3.00 1.56
N ALA A 163 -7.28 -3.70 2.51
CA ALA A 163 -7.61 -5.01 3.10
C ALA A 163 -7.98 -4.82 4.59
N LEU A 164 -9.28 -4.84 4.91
CA LEU A 164 -9.77 -4.51 6.25
C LEU A 164 -9.94 -5.77 7.09
N VAL A 165 -9.45 -5.75 8.33
CA VAL A 165 -9.60 -6.87 9.26
C VAL A 165 -10.82 -6.68 10.17
N PHE A 166 -11.64 -7.72 10.26
CA PHE A 166 -12.77 -7.82 11.19
C PHE A 166 -12.91 -9.29 11.65
N GLU A 167 -13.14 -9.51 12.95
CA GLU A 167 -13.36 -10.85 13.54
C GLU A 167 -12.33 -11.93 13.15
N GLY A 168 -11.07 -11.54 12.95
CA GLY A 168 -9.99 -12.47 12.59
C GLY A 168 -9.91 -12.81 11.09
N VAL A 169 -10.63 -12.07 10.25
CA VAL A 169 -10.64 -12.21 8.80
C VAL A 169 -10.26 -10.88 8.16
N THR A 170 -9.29 -10.89 7.25
CA THR A 170 -9.06 -9.74 6.37
C THR A 170 -9.93 -9.87 5.14
N GLN A 171 -10.78 -8.90 4.88
CA GLN A 171 -11.64 -8.82 3.70
C GLN A 171 -11.05 -7.84 2.67
N SER A 172 -11.05 -8.26 1.41
CA SER A 172 -10.65 -7.47 0.26
C SER A 172 -11.50 -7.86 -0.96
N PHE A 173 -11.60 -6.98 -1.94
CA PHE A 173 -12.34 -7.19 -3.19
C PHE A 173 -11.44 -6.89 -4.38
N ILE A 174 -11.30 -7.85 -5.29
CA ILE A 174 -10.55 -7.70 -6.53
C ILE A 174 -11.55 -7.48 -7.66
N GLY A 175 -11.48 -6.32 -8.29
CA GLY A 175 -12.25 -6.00 -9.49
C GLY A 175 -11.59 -6.57 -10.73
N VAL A 176 -12.33 -7.32 -11.55
CA VAL A 176 -11.80 -7.95 -12.78
C VAL A 176 -12.53 -7.50 -14.03
N THR A 177 -11.85 -7.52 -15.17
CA THR A 177 -12.39 -7.02 -16.45
C THR A 177 -13.63 -7.77 -16.95
N GLN A 178 -13.78 -9.04 -16.60
CA GLN A 178 -14.92 -9.89 -16.96
C GLN A 178 -15.28 -10.79 -15.77
N PRO A 179 -16.55 -11.16 -15.59
CA PRO A 179 -16.92 -12.19 -14.61
C PRO A 179 -16.32 -13.54 -15.00
N ASP A 180 -16.24 -14.45 -14.02
CA ASP A 180 -15.82 -15.85 -14.22
C ASP A 180 -14.42 -16.04 -14.84
N ARG A 181 -13.53 -15.04 -14.74
CA ARG A 181 -12.12 -15.25 -15.07
C ARG A 181 -11.55 -16.37 -14.19
N PRO A 182 -10.91 -17.38 -14.78
CA PRO A 182 -10.23 -18.41 -14.01
C PRO A 182 -9.25 -17.83 -13.00
N PHE A 183 -9.18 -18.42 -11.81
CA PHE A 183 -8.23 -17.98 -10.80
C PHE A 183 -7.70 -19.13 -9.95
N THR A 184 -6.51 -18.94 -9.39
CA THR A 184 -5.93 -19.81 -8.36
C THR A 184 -5.59 -18.99 -7.13
N VAL A 185 -5.48 -19.68 -5.99
CA VAL A 185 -5.00 -19.08 -4.74
C VAL A 185 -3.94 -19.99 -4.16
N SER A 186 -2.82 -19.40 -3.76
CA SER A 186 -1.71 -20.12 -3.16
C SER A 186 -1.10 -19.31 -2.01
N ALA A 187 -0.28 -19.96 -1.19
CA ALA A 187 0.52 -19.30 -0.18
C ALA A 187 2.01 -19.49 -0.49
N LEU A 188 2.80 -18.44 -0.25
CA LEU A 188 4.25 -18.50 -0.27
C LEU A 188 4.78 -18.19 1.14
N SER A 189 5.97 -18.69 1.46
CA SER A 189 6.70 -18.33 2.68
C SER A 189 7.85 -17.37 2.36
N ASP A 190 8.45 -16.80 3.41
CA ASP A 190 9.70 -16.02 3.35
C ASP A 190 9.71 -14.86 2.33
N PRO A 191 8.81 -13.85 2.44
CA PRO A 191 7.81 -13.62 3.47
C PRO A 191 6.48 -14.35 3.22
N THR A 192 5.66 -14.50 4.26
CA THR A 192 4.31 -15.10 4.16
C THR A 192 3.45 -14.27 3.21
N ARG A 193 2.89 -14.92 2.19
CA ARG A 193 2.05 -14.26 1.18
C ARG A 193 0.83 -15.10 0.88
N VAL A 194 -0.32 -14.45 0.67
CA VAL A 194 -1.46 -15.04 -0.06
C VAL A 194 -1.43 -14.46 -1.47
N VAL A 195 -1.44 -15.34 -2.46
CA VAL A 195 -1.29 -14.98 -3.88
C VAL A 195 -2.54 -15.41 -4.62
N VAL A 196 -3.17 -14.49 -5.33
CA VAL A 196 -4.32 -14.73 -6.20
C VAL A 196 -3.91 -14.45 -7.64
N ASP A 197 -3.85 -15.49 -8.46
CA ASP A 197 -3.57 -15.36 -9.89
C ASP A 197 -4.89 -15.38 -10.66
N VAL A 198 -5.12 -14.40 -11.52
CA VAL A 198 -6.36 -14.26 -12.32
C VAL A 198 -6.00 -14.29 -13.81
N ALA A 199 -6.52 -15.27 -14.54
CA ALA A 199 -6.22 -15.45 -15.96
C ALA A 199 -6.72 -14.28 -16.83
N LYS A 200 -5.95 -13.99 -17.88
CA LYS A 200 -6.25 -12.96 -18.90
C LYS A 200 -7.46 -13.29 -19.76
#